data_AF-A0AAU1SFL8-F1
#
_entry.id   AF-A0AAU1SFL8-F1
#
_cell.length_a   1.000
_cell.length_b   1.000
_cell.length_c   1.000
_cell.angle_alpha   90.00
_cell.angle_beta   90.00
_cell.angle_gamma   90.00
#
_symmetry.space_group_name_H-M   'P 1'
#
loop_
_entity.id
_entity.type
_entity.pdbx_description
1 polymer ?
#
loop_
_entity_poly.entity_id
_entity_poly.type
_entity_poly.pdbx_seq_one_letter_code
_entity_poly.pdbx_strand_id
1 'polypeptide(L)'
;MGLLTIGAFAKASRLSPKALRLYDELGLLNPARVDPVTGYRLYARDQLDQARLVAWLRRLGMPLARIQHVCTLDAAGAAQEIRAFWAQVEADTAARRDLATFLIDHLSWKDPAMSPTTKPLGIRYAALSDTGLVRESNQDTAYAGARLLAVADGYGSEGATASAAAVDVLKRLETDRVPAGDLLNVLEDAVEEAKNAVHGVPSSGSSSDEASRAEAGTTLTAMLWTGAQLALVHIGDSRVYLLRAGELFQITHDHTLVQSMVDEGRITPEEALSHPQRSLLTRALGQGADGTPDLRLHDAQHGDRYLLCSDGLSTVVPGEDILRVLAETREPDETVRALVALANGIGGPDNVGCVVADVMELQE
;
A
#
# COMPACT_ATOMS: atom_id res chain seq x y z
N MET A 1 25.11 3.61 46.32
CA MET A 1 25.24 3.67 44.85
C MET A 1 25.53 5.10 44.45
N GLY A 2 26.66 5.36 43.78
CA GLY A 2 27.10 6.73 43.47
C GLY A 2 26.42 7.27 42.21
N LEU A 3 25.68 8.36 42.36
CA LEU A 3 25.15 9.13 41.24
C LEU A 3 26.30 9.84 40.50
N LEU A 4 26.24 9.82 39.17
CA LEU A 4 27.18 10.48 38.27
C LEU A 4 26.53 11.75 37.73
N THR A 5 27.32 12.82 37.63
CA THR A 5 26.92 14.02 36.89
C THR A 5 26.73 13.69 35.42
N ILE A 6 25.87 14.43 34.71
CA ILE A 6 25.65 14.24 33.26
C ILE A 6 26.97 14.21 32.46
N GLY A 7 27.97 15.02 32.84
CA GLY A 7 29.29 15.01 32.21
C GLY A 7 30.11 13.75 32.50
N ALA A 8 30.12 13.29 33.75
CA ALA A 8 30.81 12.05 34.14
C ALA A 8 30.13 10.82 33.51
N PHE A 9 28.80 10.81 33.46
CA PHE A 9 28.01 9.75 32.84
C PHE A 9 28.20 9.71 31.33
N ALA A 10 28.15 10.86 30.65
CA ALA A 10 28.47 11.01 29.23
C ALA A 10 29.83 10.40 28.86
N LYS A 11 30.86 10.72 29.65
CA LYS A 11 32.21 10.15 29.44
C LYS A 11 32.23 8.63 29.62
N ALA A 12 31.51 8.10 30.60
CA ALA A 12 31.47 6.67 30.89
C ALA A 12 30.64 5.86 29.87
N SER A 13 29.59 6.45 29.30
CA SER A 13 28.72 5.83 28.27
C SER A 13 29.17 6.12 26.84
N ARG A 14 30.17 7.00 26.64
CA ARG A 14 30.60 7.53 25.33
C ARG A 14 29.49 8.25 24.57
N LEU A 15 28.49 8.77 25.29
CA LEU A 15 27.45 9.63 24.74
C LEU A 15 27.81 11.10 24.99
N SER A 16 27.20 12.01 24.23
CA SER A 16 27.34 13.44 24.52
C SER A 16 26.32 13.87 25.60
N PRO A 17 26.62 14.89 26.42
CA PRO A 17 25.65 15.46 27.35
C PRO A 17 24.38 15.96 26.64
N LYS A 18 24.49 16.40 25.37
CA LYS A 18 23.34 16.79 24.54
C LYS A 18 22.46 15.59 24.19
N ALA A 19 23.05 14.45 23.84
CA ALA A 19 22.30 13.22 23.57
C ALA A 19 21.56 12.73 24.83
N LEU A 20 22.19 12.80 26.00
CA LEU A 20 21.56 12.42 27.27
C LEU A 20 20.33 13.29 27.61
N ARG A 21 20.38 14.59 27.31
CA ARG A 21 19.20 15.46 27.48
C ARG A 21 18.07 15.10 26.51
N LEU A 22 18.41 14.82 25.26
CA LEU A 22 17.44 14.36 24.27
C LEU A 22 16.82 13.02 24.67
N TYR A 23 17.59 12.09 25.22
CA TYR A 23 17.09 10.79 25.65
C TYR A 23 16.20 10.86 26.88
N ASP A 24 16.45 11.80 27.78
CA ASP A 24 15.54 12.14 28.87
C ASP A 24 14.20 12.68 28.34
N GLU A 25 14.24 13.65 27.43
CA GLU A 25 13.02 14.23 26.80
C GLU A 25 12.18 13.19 26.05
N LEU A 26 12.83 12.20 25.43
CA LEU A 26 12.17 11.13 24.68
C LEU A 26 11.80 9.92 25.55
N GLY A 27 12.06 9.95 26.87
CA GLY A 27 11.79 8.83 27.76
C GLY A 27 12.67 7.59 27.52
N LEU A 28 13.75 7.74 26.75
CA LEU A 28 14.66 6.66 26.34
C LEU A 28 15.70 6.33 27.41
N LEU A 29 16.14 7.34 28.16
CA LEU A 29 17.07 7.20 29.28
C LEU A 29 16.85 8.33 30.29
N ASN A 30 15.98 8.08 31.27
CA ASN A 30 15.62 9.08 32.27
C ASN A 30 16.72 9.21 33.33
N PRO A 31 17.06 10.42 33.79
CA PRO A 31 17.99 10.63 34.89
C PRO A 31 17.42 10.04 36.17
N ALA A 32 18.26 9.36 36.95
CA ALA A 32 17.88 8.84 38.26
C ALA A 32 17.45 9.94 39.25
N ARG A 33 17.99 11.16 39.09
CA ARG A 33 17.56 12.34 39.84
C ARG A 33 17.78 13.62 39.03
N VAL A 34 16.82 14.52 39.10
CA VAL A 34 16.97 15.91 38.65
C VAL A 34 17.00 16.81 39.87
N ASP A 35 18.00 17.68 39.98
CA ASP A 35 18.07 18.67 41.03
C ASP A 35 16.94 19.70 40.85
N PRO A 36 16.06 19.88 41.85
CA PRO A 36 14.85 20.70 41.70
C PRO A 36 15.12 22.21 41.63
N VAL A 37 16.31 22.66 42.03
CA VAL A 37 16.69 24.08 42.04
C VAL A 37 17.49 24.45 40.80
N THR A 38 18.43 23.59 40.42
CA THR A 38 19.38 23.86 39.33
C THR A 38 19.03 23.16 38.02
N GLY A 39 18.06 22.22 38.03
CA GLY A 39 17.72 21.38 36.87
C GLY A 39 18.82 20.39 36.50
N TYR A 40 19.82 20.19 37.36
CA TYR A 40 20.99 19.37 37.06
C TYR A 40 20.64 17.87 37.08
N ARG A 41 21.03 17.15 36.03
CA ARG A 41 20.72 15.73 35.85
C ARG A 41 21.80 14.83 36.41
N LEU A 42 21.38 13.87 37.22
CA LEU A 42 22.21 12.87 37.87
C LEU A 42 21.75 11.47 37.44
N TYR A 43 22.70 10.64 37.03
CA TYR A 43 22.45 9.29 36.52
C TYR A 43 23.07 8.26 37.45
N ALA A 44 22.41 7.12 37.61
CA ALA A 44 22.96 6.00 38.39
C ALA A 44 23.93 5.17 37.53
N ARG A 45 24.85 4.44 38.18
CA ARG A 45 25.90 3.67 37.48
C ARG A 45 25.35 2.43 36.77
N ASP A 46 24.28 1.85 37.26
CA ASP A 46 23.53 0.74 36.66
C ASP A 46 22.90 1.12 35.31
N GLN A 47 22.56 2.40 35.12
CA GLN A 47 22.05 2.92 33.84
C GLN A 47 23.09 2.91 32.70
N LEU A 48 24.36 2.59 32.99
CA LEU A 48 25.42 2.57 31.98
C LEU A 48 25.20 1.49 30.91
N ASP A 49 24.63 0.35 31.26
CA ASP A 49 24.42 -0.74 30.30
C ASP A 49 23.28 -0.39 29.34
N GLN A 50 22.19 0.20 29.83
CA GLN A 50 21.13 0.76 28.99
C GLN A 50 21.67 1.88 28.08
N ALA A 51 22.49 2.79 28.62
CA ALA A 51 23.09 3.87 27.82
C ALA A 51 24.00 3.35 26.70
N ARG A 52 24.76 2.27 26.95
CA ARG A 52 25.60 1.62 25.93
C ARG A 52 24.76 0.92 24.86
N LEU A 53 23.69 0.23 25.26
CA LEU A 53 22.76 -0.40 24.33
C LEU A 53 22.15 0.63 23.37
N VAL A 54 21.63 1.75 23.90
CA VAL A 54 21.11 2.86 23.10
C VAL A 54 22.18 3.39 22.14
N ALA A 55 23.43 3.56 22.61
CA ALA A 55 24.53 4.03 21.78
C ALA A 55 24.85 3.06 20.62
N TRP A 56 24.83 1.75 20.85
CA TRP A 56 25.07 0.74 19.82
C TRP A 56 23.94 0.69 18.79
N LEU A 57 22.68 0.71 19.22
CA LEU A 57 21.52 0.72 18.32
C LEU A 57 21.47 1.99 17.47
N ARG A 58 21.81 3.13 18.06
CA ARG A 58 22.01 4.40 17.33
C ARG A 58 23.08 4.31 16.27
N ARG A 59 24.18 3.61 16.53
CA ARG A 59 25.28 3.41 15.58
C ARG A 59 24.91 2.44 14.47
N LEU A 60 23.99 1.51 14.73
CA LEU A 60 23.37 0.65 13.72
C LEU A 60 22.41 1.43 12.80
N GLY A 61 22.13 2.71 13.10
CA GLY A 61 21.18 3.52 12.34
C GLY A 61 19.73 3.32 12.74
N MET A 62 19.45 2.62 13.85
CA MET A 62 18.09 2.37 14.30
C MET A 62 17.39 3.68 14.72
N PRO A 63 16.14 3.93 14.27
CA PRO A 63 15.35 5.09 14.67
C PRO A 63 15.08 5.11 16.19
N LEU A 64 15.06 6.31 16.78
CA LEU A 64 14.92 6.49 18.24
C LEU A 64 13.65 5.85 18.82
N ALA A 65 12.52 5.91 18.11
CA ALA A 65 11.27 5.27 18.51
C ALA A 65 11.41 3.74 18.62
N ARG A 66 12.14 3.12 17.68
CA ARG A 66 12.36 1.67 17.69
C ARG A 66 13.36 1.26 18.77
N ILE A 67 14.38 2.10 19.03
CA ILE A 67 15.28 1.91 20.18
C ILE A 67 14.49 1.95 21.49
N GLN A 68 13.51 2.86 21.61
CA GLN A 68 12.64 2.93 22.78
C GLN A 68 11.87 1.64 22.99
N HIS A 69 11.27 1.10 21.92
CA HIS A 69 10.60 -0.19 21.98
C HIS A 69 11.56 -1.33 22.42
N VAL A 70 12.74 -1.43 21.82
CA VAL A 70 13.76 -2.43 22.18
C VAL A 70 14.13 -2.35 23.67
N CYS A 71 14.23 -1.14 24.23
CA CYS A 71 14.52 -0.94 25.65
C CYS A 71 13.39 -1.38 26.61
N THR A 72 12.17 -1.61 26.11
CA THR A 72 11.04 -2.12 26.91
C THR A 72 10.91 -3.65 26.90
N LEU A 73 11.63 -4.32 25.99
CA LEU A 73 11.56 -5.77 25.81
C LEU A 73 12.55 -6.51 26.71
N ASP A 74 12.30 -7.80 26.90
CA ASP A 74 13.30 -8.71 27.47
C ASP A 74 14.44 -8.99 26.46
N ALA A 75 15.47 -9.72 26.90
CA ALA A 75 16.64 -9.96 26.05
C ALA A 75 16.30 -10.73 24.74
N ALA A 76 15.31 -11.61 24.78
CA ALA A 76 14.90 -12.40 23.61
C ALA A 76 14.12 -11.53 22.61
N GLY A 77 13.15 -10.76 23.08
CA GLY A 77 12.37 -9.83 22.28
C GLY A 77 13.23 -8.71 21.69
N ALA A 78 14.13 -8.14 22.50
CA ALA A 78 15.10 -7.14 22.03
C ALA A 78 15.98 -7.69 20.90
N ALA A 79 16.48 -8.93 21.03
CA ALA A 79 17.27 -9.57 19.98
C ALA A 79 16.44 -9.82 18.71
N GLN A 80 15.18 -10.21 18.83
CA GLN A 80 14.28 -10.40 17.69
C GLN A 80 13.99 -9.08 16.96
N GLU A 81 13.72 -8.00 17.69
CA GLU A 81 13.50 -6.68 17.09
C GLU A 81 14.75 -6.16 16.36
N ILE A 82 15.93 -6.40 16.90
CA ILE A 82 17.19 -6.04 16.24
C ILE A 82 17.36 -6.85 14.94
N ARG A 83 17.04 -8.16 14.93
CA ARG A 83 17.09 -8.97 13.71
C ARG A 83 16.08 -8.49 12.67
N ALA A 84 14.85 -8.19 13.08
CA ALA A 84 13.81 -7.69 12.18
C ALA A 84 14.20 -6.35 11.57
N PHE A 85 14.76 -5.43 12.37
CA PHE A 85 15.31 -4.18 11.86
C PHE A 85 16.44 -4.41 10.86
N TRP A 86 17.38 -5.31 11.17
CA TRP A 86 18.50 -5.59 10.27
C TRP A 86 18.05 -6.22 8.95
N ALA A 87 17.11 -7.16 8.99
CA ALA A 87 16.50 -7.75 7.80
C ALA A 87 15.82 -6.70 6.91
N GLN A 88 15.12 -5.73 7.52
CA GLN A 88 14.55 -4.60 6.78
C GLN A 88 15.64 -3.74 6.12
N VAL A 89 16.71 -3.41 6.85
CA VAL A 89 17.84 -2.64 6.29
C VAL A 89 18.50 -3.38 5.12
N GLU A 90 18.68 -4.70 5.23
CA GLU A 90 19.21 -5.53 4.16
C GLU A 90 18.29 -5.55 2.94
N ALA A 91 16.98 -5.69 3.14
CA ALA A 91 15.98 -5.63 2.07
C ALA A 91 15.96 -4.26 1.36
N ASP A 92 15.92 -3.17 2.12
CA ASP A 92 15.96 -1.80 1.59
C ASP A 92 17.26 -1.54 0.81
N THR A 93 18.39 -2.06 1.33
CA THR A 93 19.69 -1.92 0.68
C THR A 93 19.77 -2.75 -0.60
N ALA A 94 19.21 -3.96 -0.61
CA ALA A 94 19.09 -4.78 -1.81
C ALA A 94 18.26 -4.06 -2.88
N ALA A 95 17.07 -3.54 -2.52
CA ALA A 95 16.22 -2.78 -3.43
C ALA A 95 16.94 -1.54 -4.01
N ARG A 96 17.65 -0.77 -3.17
CA ARG A 96 18.45 0.38 -3.63
C ARG A 96 19.60 -0.03 -4.54
N ARG A 97 20.25 -1.16 -4.26
CA ARG A 97 21.33 -1.71 -5.09
C ARG A 97 20.80 -2.15 -6.45
N ASP A 98 19.63 -2.77 -6.47
CA ASP A 98 19.01 -3.23 -7.71
C ASP A 98 18.58 -2.03 -8.57
N LEU A 99 18.01 -0.98 -7.96
CA LEU A 99 17.76 0.30 -8.62
C LEU A 99 19.05 0.96 -9.14
N ALA A 100 20.12 0.96 -8.34
CA ALA A 100 21.41 1.53 -8.77
C ALA A 100 22.00 0.74 -9.95
N THR A 101 21.88 -0.58 -9.94
CA THR A 101 22.32 -1.45 -11.05
C THR A 101 21.53 -1.14 -12.31
N PHE A 102 20.19 -1.07 -12.20
CA PHE A 102 19.33 -0.64 -13.30
C PHE A 102 19.71 0.73 -13.85
N LEU A 103 19.94 1.74 -13.00
CA LEU A 103 20.33 3.09 -13.43
C LEU A 103 21.70 3.10 -14.11
N ILE A 104 22.66 2.34 -13.60
CA ILE A 104 23.98 2.18 -14.22
C ILE A 104 23.82 1.57 -15.61
N ASP A 105 23.08 0.47 -15.74
CA ASP A 105 22.85 -0.20 -17.02
C ASP A 105 22.11 0.72 -18.00
N HIS A 106 21.05 1.39 -17.53
CA HIS A 106 20.24 2.31 -18.32
C HIS A 106 21.04 3.52 -18.83
N LEU A 107 21.87 4.12 -18.00
CA LEU A 107 22.72 5.26 -18.38
C LEU A 107 23.94 4.82 -19.20
N SER A 108 24.40 3.57 -19.02
CA SER A 108 25.48 2.98 -19.81
C SER A 108 25.00 2.53 -21.21
N TRP A 109 23.70 2.35 -21.42
CA TRP A 109 23.10 1.93 -22.69
C TRP A 109 23.01 3.05 -23.75
N LYS A 110 24.03 3.92 -23.79
CA LYS A 110 24.33 4.75 -24.97
C LYS A 110 25.27 4.04 -25.96
N ASP A 111 25.61 2.77 -25.73
CA ASP A 111 26.36 1.93 -26.67
C ASP A 111 25.69 0.54 -26.78
N PRO A 112 25.18 0.12 -27.96
CA PRO A 112 24.38 -1.10 -28.07
C PRO A 112 25.29 -2.31 -28.30
N ALA A 113 25.81 -2.91 -27.23
CA ALA A 113 26.29 -4.29 -27.25
C ALA A 113 26.37 -4.89 -25.84
N MET A 114 25.67 -6.02 -25.65
CA MET A 114 25.75 -7.03 -24.57
C MET A 114 24.70 -6.95 -23.45
N SER A 115 23.76 -7.89 -23.53
CA SER A 115 22.69 -8.25 -22.58
C SER A 115 23.21 -9.04 -21.35
N PRO A 116 22.31 -9.32 -20.39
CA PRO A 116 21.96 -10.69 -20.12
C PRO A 116 20.53 -11.00 -20.59
N THR A 117 20.37 -12.25 -21.01
CA THR A 117 19.19 -12.88 -21.59
C THR A 117 18.03 -12.99 -20.59
N THR A 118 17.36 -11.89 -20.27
CA THR A 118 16.02 -11.95 -19.64
C THR A 118 15.01 -11.83 -20.76
N LYS A 119 14.25 -12.90 -21.04
CA LYS A 119 13.14 -12.80 -21.99
C LYS A 119 12.20 -11.70 -21.52
N PRO A 120 11.67 -10.86 -22.43
CA PRO A 120 10.77 -9.80 -22.03
C PRO A 120 9.54 -10.42 -21.36
N LEU A 121 9.17 -9.92 -20.19
CA LEU A 121 7.95 -10.33 -19.50
C LEU A 121 6.76 -9.61 -20.11
N GLY A 122 5.64 -10.33 -20.19
CA GLY A 122 4.34 -9.80 -20.59
C GLY A 122 3.25 -10.33 -19.68
N ILE A 123 2.03 -9.87 -19.93
CA ILE A 123 0.86 -10.28 -19.15
C ILE A 123 -0.20 -10.92 -20.03
N ARG A 124 -0.79 -12.03 -19.58
CA ARG A 124 -2.12 -12.47 -20.02
C ARG A 124 -3.13 -11.96 -19.03
N TYR A 125 -4.27 -11.49 -19.49
CA TYR A 125 -5.20 -10.80 -18.62
C TYR A 125 -6.64 -11.01 -19.06
N ALA A 126 -7.54 -10.87 -18.11
CA ALA A 126 -8.97 -10.80 -18.34
C ALA A 126 -9.61 -9.82 -17.36
N ALA A 127 -10.71 -9.21 -17.78
CA ALA A 127 -11.54 -8.35 -16.96
C ALA A 127 -13.00 -8.81 -17.06
N LEU A 128 -13.72 -8.73 -15.95
CA LEU A 128 -15.15 -8.96 -15.88
C LEU A 128 -15.76 -7.96 -14.91
N SER A 129 -16.88 -7.35 -15.30
CA SER A 129 -17.72 -6.54 -14.41
C SER A 129 -19.14 -7.09 -14.47
N ASP A 130 -19.72 -7.42 -13.32
CA ASP A 130 -21.05 -8.01 -13.18
C ASP A 130 -21.90 -7.15 -12.24
N THR A 131 -23.18 -6.99 -12.56
CA THR A 131 -24.10 -6.18 -11.74
C THR A 131 -24.37 -6.80 -10.37
N GLY A 132 -24.12 -8.10 -10.19
CA GLY A 132 -24.61 -8.86 -9.05
C GLY A 132 -26.10 -9.18 -9.18
N LEU A 133 -26.70 -9.63 -8.09
CA LEU A 133 -28.10 -10.11 -8.06
C LEU A 133 -29.07 -9.12 -7.40
N VAL A 134 -28.55 -8.13 -6.66
CA VAL A 134 -29.34 -7.21 -5.84
C VAL A 134 -29.41 -5.80 -6.42
N ARG A 135 -28.34 -5.31 -7.05
CA ARG A 135 -28.27 -3.95 -7.60
C ARG A 135 -29.05 -3.84 -8.91
N GLU A 136 -29.68 -2.68 -9.15
CA GLU A 136 -30.44 -2.42 -10.39
C GLU A 136 -29.54 -2.06 -11.58
N SER A 137 -28.38 -1.49 -11.30
CA SER A 137 -27.39 -1.05 -12.28
C SER A 137 -25.98 -1.40 -11.82
N ASN A 138 -25.08 -1.52 -12.80
CA ASN A 138 -23.67 -1.74 -12.54
C ASN A 138 -22.93 -0.39 -12.57
N GLN A 139 -22.31 -0.05 -11.45
CA GLN A 139 -21.49 1.15 -11.29
C GLN A 139 -19.99 0.84 -11.28
N ASP A 140 -19.60 -0.44 -11.38
CA ASP A 140 -18.22 -0.89 -11.46
C ASP A 140 -17.70 -0.87 -12.91
N THR A 141 -16.54 -0.27 -13.09
CA THR A 141 -15.76 -0.34 -14.32
C THR A 141 -14.52 -1.19 -14.10
N ALA A 142 -14.38 -2.28 -14.86
CA ALA A 142 -13.18 -3.11 -14.90
C ALA A 142 -12.55 -3.06 -16.29
N TYR A 143 -11.23 -2.89 -16.36
CA TYR A 143 -10.47 -2.83 -17.61
C TYR A 143 -9.17 -3.63 -17.50
N ALA A 144 -8.84 -4.33 -18.57
CA ALA A 144 -7.56 -5.01 -18.71
C ALA A 144 -7.03 -4.87 -20.14
N GLY A 145 -5.78 -4.41 -20.23
CA GLY A 145 -4.99 -4.26 -21.44
C GLY A 145 -3.61 -4.89 -21.27
N ALA A 146 -2.80 -4.81 -22.32
CA ALA A 146 -1.43 -5.31 -22.32
C ALA A 146 -0.50 -4.49 -21.43
N ARG A 147 -0.91 -3.27 -21.06
CA ARG A 147 -0.18 -2.40 -20.14
C ARG A 147 -0.97 -1.95 -18.92
N LEU A 148 -2.26 -1.69 -19.05
CA LEU A 148 -3.08 -1.16 -17.96
C LEU A 148 -4.09 -2.18 -17.47
N LEU A 149 -4.14 -2.35 -16.15
CA LEU A 149 -5.19 -3.05 -15.43
C LEU A 149 -5.88 -2.03 -14.53
N ALA A 150 -7.20 -1.98 -14.48
CA ALA A 150 -7.92 -1.02 -13.65
C ALA A 150 -9.26 -1.56 -13.18
N VAL A 151 -9.62 -1.21 -11.94
CA VAL A 151 -10.96 -1.35 -11.36
C VAL A 151 -11.33 -0.03 -10.70
N ALA A 152 -12.55 0.43 -10.94
CA ALA A 152 -13.14 1.59 -10.31
C ALA A 152 -14.58 1.26 -9.92
N ASP A 153 -14.91 1.46 -8.65
CA ASP A 153 -16.25 1.27 -8.09
C ASP A 153 -16.91 2.64 -7.96
N GLY A 154 -18.02 2.84 -8.66
CA GLY A 154 -18.75 4.09 -8.71
C GLY A 154 -19.87 4.15 -7.68
N TYR A 155 -20.01 5.27 -6.98
CA TYR A 155 -21.10 5.50 -6.03
C TYR A 155 -21.89 6.78 -6.34
N GLY A 156 -23.08 6.88 -5.75
CA GLY A 156 -24.02 7.97 -6.00
C GLY A 156 -24.81 7.80 -7.29
N SER A 157 -25.65 8.77 -7.64
CA SER A 157 -26.59 8.65 -8.78
C SER A 157 -25.90 8.48 -10.13
N GLU A 158 -24.68 9.01 -10.25
CA GLU A 158 -23.85 8.97 -11.47
C GLU A 158 -22.60 8.12 -11.30
N GLY A 159 -22.59 7.17 -10.35
CA GLY A 159 -21.43 6.32 -10.05
C GLY A 159 -20.88 5.60 -11.28
N ALA A 160 -21.75 5.04 -12.13
CA ALA A 160 -21.34 4.37 -13.36
C ALA A 160 -20.62 5.33 -14.35
N THR A 161 -21.08 6.57 -14.44
CA THR A 161 -20.45 7.60 -15.28
C THR A 161 -19.10 8.03 -14.68
N ALA A 162 -19.02 8.15 -13.35
CA ALA A 162 -17.80 8.51 -12.63
C ALA A 162 -16.71 7.43 -12.77
N SER A 163 -17.03 6.16 -12.52
CA SER A 163 -16.07 5.05 -12.62
C SER A 163 -15.56 4.88 -14.06
N ALA A 164 -16.46 4.98 -15.04
CA ALA A 164 -16.09 4.93 -16.46
C ALA A 164 -15.16 6.09 -16.84
N ALA A 165 -15.48 7.32 -16.42
CA ALA A 165 -14.67 8.51 -16.72
C ALA A 165 -13.25 8.39 -16.14
N ALA A 166 -13.11 7.89 -14.91
CA ALA A 166 -11.81 7.68 -14.28
C ALA A 166 -10.96 6.66 -15.05
N VAL A 167 -11.54 5.49 -15.39
CA VAL A 167 -10.80 4.45 -16.11
C VAL A 167 -10.49 4.87 -17.55
N ASP A 168 -11.39 5.59 -18.23
CA ASP A 168 -11.17 6.08 -19.60
C ASP A 168 -10.00 7.06 -19.71
N VAL A 169 -9.74 7.84 -18.66
CA VAL A 169 -8.53 8.67 -18.57
C VAL A 169 -7.28 7.81 -18.56
N LEU A 170 -7.24 6.78 -17.71
CA LEU A 170 -6.08 5.91 -17.58
C LEU A 170 -5.84 5.07 -18.85
N LYS A 171 -6.89 4.70 -19.61
CA LYS A 171 -6.76 3.94 -20.87
C LYS A 171 -5.81 4.57 -21.88
N ARG A 172 -5.56 5.88 -21.83
CA ARG A 172 -4.59 6.54 -22.70
C ARG A 172 -3.15 6.07 -22.46
N LEU A 173 -2.84 5.65 -21.23
CA LEU A 173 -1.53 5.10 -20.84
C LEU A 173 -1.25 3.72 -21.45
N GLU A 174 -2.27 3.06 -22.01
CA GLU A 174 -2.13 1.80 -22.74
C GLU A 174 -1.24 1.97 -23.98
N THR A 175 -1.33 3.11 -24.66
CA THR A 175 -0.57 3.37 -25.90
C THR A 175 0.73 4.11 -25.68
N ASP A 176 0.88 4.79 -24.54
CA ASP A 176 2.03 5.64 -24.27
C ASP A 176 3.24 4.80 -23.83
N ARG A 177 4.37 4.96 -24.54
CA ARG A 177 5.65 4.38 -24.12
C ARG A 177 6.27 5.27 -23.05
N VAL A 178 5.91 5.00 -21.80
CA VAL A 178 6.43 5.71 -20.63
C VAL A 178 7.75 5.07 -20.18
N PRO A 179 8.85 5.84 -20.09
CA PRO A 179 10.07 5.37 -19.45
C PRO A 179 9.81 5.01 -17.97
N ALA A 180 10.42 3.92 -17.47
CA ALA A 180 10.18 3.45 -16.09
C ALA A 180 10.44 4.52 -15.01
N GLY A 181 11.38 5.46 -15.25
CA GLY A 181 11.71 6.54 -14.31
C GLY A 181 10.64 7.63 -14.16
N ASP A 182 9.74 7.78 -15.13
CA ASP A 182 8.66 8.77 -15.12
C ASP A 182 7.30 8.17 -14.76
N LEU A 183 7.26 6.86 -14.49
CA LEU A 183 6.02 6.09 -14.38
C LEU A 183 5.10 6.59 -13.26
N LEU A 184 5.66 6.94 -12.11
CA LEU A 184 4.89 7.47 -10.98
C LEU A 184 4.36 8.88 -11.27
N ASN A 185 5.14 9.74 -11.92
CA ASN A 185 4.70 11.09 -12.29
C ASN A 185 3.57 11.02 -13.32
N VAL A 186 3.68 10.15 -14.33
CA VAL A 186 2.64 9.95 -15.33
C VAL A 186 1.35 9.41 -14.72
N LEU A 187 1.45 8.51 -13.74
CA LEU A 187 0.28 8.04 -13.00
C LEU A 187 -0.32 9.14 -12.13
N GLU A 188 0.50 9.94 -11.44
CA GLU A 188 0.02 11.07 -10.64
C GLU A 188 -0.75 12.08 -11.51
N ASP A 189 -0.18 12.45 -12.67
CA ASP A 189 -0.83 13.33 -13.65
C ASP A 189 -2.14 12.72 -14.18
N ALA A 190 -2.15 11.42 -14.50
CA ALA A 190 -3.34 10.73 -14.97
C ALA A 190 -4.43 10.64 -13.90
N VAL A 191 -4.06 10.52 -12.62
CA VAL A 191 -5.01 10.52 -11.50
C VAL A 191 -5.62 11.90 -11.28
N GLU A 192 -4.83 12.97 -11.34
CA GLU A 192 -5.37 14.33 -11.28
C GLU A 192 -6.28 14.62 -12.49
N GLU A 193 -5.96 14.11 -13.67
CA GLU A 193 -6.87 14.20 -14.81
C GLU A 193 -8.14 13.36 -14.61
N ALA A 194 -8.05 12.15 -14.05
CA ALA A 194 -9.19 11.31 -13.73
C ALA A 194 -10.11 11.96 -12.70
N LYS A 195 -9.54 12.58 -11.67
CA LYS A 195 -10.24 13.38 -10.67
C LYS A 195 -11.01 14.53 -11.31
N ASN A 196 -10.38 15.28 -12.20
CA ASN A 196 -11.04 16.36 -12.93
C ASN A 196 -12.16 15.83 -13.85
N ALA A 197 -11.97 14.67 -14.49
CA ALA A 197 -12.99 14.03 -15.31
C ALA A 197 -14.22 13.62 -14.46
N VAL A 198 -13.98 13.03 -13.28
CA VAL A 198 -15.04 12.65 -12.34
C VAL A 198 -15.77 13.88 -11.79
N HIS A 199 -15.05 14.96 -11.47
CA HIS A 199 -15.67 16.24 -11.05
C HIS A 199 -16.54 16.87 -12.14
N GLY A 200 -16.21 16.63 -13.41
CA GLY A 200 -16.97 17.08 -14.56
C GLY A 200 -18.25 16.30 -14.84
N VAL A 201 -18.49 15.18 -14.14
CA VAL A 201 -19.71 14.38 -14.29
C VAL A 201 -20.92 15.18 -13.78
N PRO A 202 -21.93 15.46 -14.62
CA PRO A 202 -23.08 16.28 -14.22
C PRO A 202 -23.86 15.61 -13.09
N SER A 203 -24.05 16.30 -11.97
CA SER A 203 -24.97 15.81 -10.94
C SER A 203 -26.41 15.96 -11.42
N SER A 204 -27.12 14.86 -11.64
CA SER A 204 -28.50 14.81 -12.13
C SER A 204 -29.55 15.29 -11.11
N GLY A 205 -29.14 15.84 -9.96
CA GLY A 205 -30.02 16.39 -8.92
C GLY A 205 -30.21 17.90 -9.01
N SER A 206 -31.27 18.35 -9.69
CA SER A 206 -31.76 19.74 -9.66
C SER A 206 -32.64 20.06 -8.44
N SER A 207 -32.45 19.38 -7.30
CA SER A 207 -33.14 19.70 -6.05
C SER A 207 -32.31 20.68 -5.21
N SER A 208 -33.00 21.64 -4.60
CA SER A 208 -32.45 22.70 -3.75
C SER A 208 -32.06 22.24 -2.34
N ASP A 209 -32.06 20.93 -2.09
CA ASP A 209 -31.75 20.34 -0.79
C ASP A 209 -30.28 19.91 -0.77
N GLU A 210 -29.42 20.70 -0.10
CA GLU A 210 -27.99 20.41 0.08
C GLU A 210 -27.73 19.06 0.76
N ALA A 211 -28.71 18.50 1.48
CA ALA A 211 -28.57 17.26 2.24
C ALA A 211 -28.77 15.97 1.42
N SER A 212 -29.29 16.05 0.19
CA SER A 212 -29.61 14.88 -0.65
C SER A 212 -28.88 14.87 -1.99
N ARG A 213 -27.94 15.79 -2.21
CA ARG A 213 -26.88 15.61 -3.20
C ARG A 213 -25.90 14.57 -2.67
N ALA A 214 -26.22 13.29 -2.83
CA ALA A 214 -25.18 12.27 -2.79
C ALA A 214 -24.24 12.57 -3.97
N GLU A 215 -23.15 13.29 -3.69
CA GLU A 215 -22.15 13.66 -4.69
C GLU A 215 -21.60 12.38 -5.29
N ALA A 216 -21.75 12.23 -6.61
CA ALA A 216 -21.25 11.06 -7.31
C ALA A 216 -19.72 11.04 -7.28
N GLY A 217 -19.17 9.85 -7.18
CA GLY A 217 -17.74 9.64 -7.17
C GLY A 217 -17.40 8.19 -7.43
N THR A 218 -16.12 7.86 -7.33
CA THR A 218 -15.63 6.52 -7.59
C THR A 218 -14.33 6.24 -6.84
N THR A 219 -14.07 4.98 -6.55
CA THR A 219 -12.73 4.48 -6.23
C THR A 219 -11.88 4.41 -7.52
N LEU A 220 -10.57 4.30 -7.38
CA LEU A 220 -9.69 4.02 -8.51
C LEU A 220 -8.52 3.17 -8.05
N THR A 221 -8.44 1.95 -8.57
CA THR A 221 -7.28 1.07 -8.36
C THR A 221 -6.78 0.59 -9.70
N ALA A 222 -5.53 0.91 -10.04
CA ALA A 222 -4.97 0.54 -11.33
C ALA A 222 -3.49 0.18 -11.23
N MET A 223 -3.06 -0.66 -12.17
CA MET A 223 -1.68 -1.10 -12.32
C MET A 223 -1.21 -0.84 -13.76
N LEU A 224 -0.08 -0.16 -13.90
CA LEU A 224 0.55 0.15 -15.18
C LEU A 224 1.85 -0.64 -15.34
N TRP A 225 1.88 -1.49 -16.35
CA TRP A 225 2.98 -2.38 -16.71
C TRP A 225 3.97 -1.70 -17.67
N THR A 226 5.26 -1.87 -17.37
CA THR A 226 6.37 -1.35 -18.19
C THR A 226 7.30 -2.43 -18.72
N GLY A 227 7.03 -3.71 -18.44
CA GLY A 227 7.90 -4.83 -18.80
C GLY A 227 8.56 -5.46 -17.58
N ALA A 228 9.35 -4.69 -16.83
CA ALA A 228 10.02 -5.19 -15.61
C ALA A 228 9.29 -4.78 -14.32
N GLN A 229 8.52 -3.70 -14.36
CA GLN A 229 7.90 -3.11 -13.18
C GLN A 229 6.42 -2.80 -13.41
N LEU A 230 5.70 -2.81 -12.30
CA LEU A 230 4.31 -2.45 -12.15
C LEU A 230 4.20 -1.23 -11.25
N ALA A 231 3.66 -0.14 -11.75
CA ALA A 231 3.24 0.96 -10.89
C ALA A 231 1.77 0.79 -10.50
N LEU A 232 1.50 0.81 -9.20
CA LEU A 232 0.19 0.74 -8.59
C LEU A 232 -0.25 2.16 -8.20
N VAL A 233 -1.48 2.50 -8.58
CA VAL A 233 -2.24 3.61 -8.01
C VAL A 233 -3.47 3.06 -7.32
N HIS A 234 -3.75 3.55 -6.11
CA HIS A 234 -4.91 3.12 -5.33
C HIS A 234 -5.56 4.29 -4.58
N ILE A 235 -6.88 4.44 -4.75
CA ILE A 235 -7.78 5.30 -3.99
C ILE A 235 -9.07 4.53 -3.73
N GLY A 236 -9.43 4.30 -2.47
CA GLY A 236 -10.71 3.72 -2.07
C GLY A 236 -10.51 2.39 -1.36
N ASP A 237 -11.43 1.47 -1.51
CA ASP A 237 -11.44 0.16 -0.84
C ASP A 237 -11.48 -1.03 -1.82
N SER A 238 -11.38 -0.76 -3.12
CA SER A 238 -11.02 -1.80 -4.10
C SER A 238 -9.61 -2.32 -3.81
N ARG A 239 -9.36 -3.61 -4.04
CA ARG A 239 -8.13 -4.26 -3.59
C ARG A 239 -7.30 -4.82 -4.72
N VAL A 240 -5.98 -4.87 -4.50
CA VAL A 240 -5.07 -5.67 -5.31
C VAL A 240 -4.47 -6.78 -4.46
N TYR A 241 -4.54 -8.00 -4.97
CA TYR A 241 -3.86 -9.16 -4.43
C TYR A 241 -2.77 -9.65 -5.39
N LEU A 242 -1.65 -10.10 -4.83
CA LEU A 242 -0.57 -10.80 -5.52
C LEU A 242 -0.53 -12.24 -5.01
N LEU A 243 -0.70 -13.20 -5.91
CA LEU A 243 -0.38 -14.60 -5.69
C LEU A 243 1.05 -14.86 -6.16
N ARG A 244 1.95 -15.15 -5.22
CA ARG A 244 3.36 -15.47 -5.50
C ARG A 244 3.79 -16.68 -4.68
N ALA A 245 4.41 -17.66 -5.33
CA ALA A 245 4.88 -18.88 -4.69
C ALA A 245 3.81 -19.63 -3.86
N GLY A 246 2.53 -19.53 -4.25
CA GLY A 246 1.40 -20.17 -3.57
C GLY A 246 0.83 -19.38 -2.39
N GLU A 247 1.35 -18.19 -2.09
CA GLU A 247 0.85 -17.32 -1.02
C GLU A 247 0.14 -16.09 -1.60
N LEU A 248 -0.98 -15.70 -0.98
CA LEU A 248 -1.79 -14.54 -1.38
C LEU A 248 -1.46 -13.33 -0.50
N PHE A 249 -1.05 -12.23 -1.12
CA PHE A 249 -0.71 -10.98 -0.44
C PHE A 249 -1.65 -9.86 -0.92
N GLN A 250 -2.35 -9.20 0.00
CA GLN A 250 -2.98 -7.92 -0.32
C GLN A 250 -1.90 -6.84 -0.37
N ILE A 251 -1.79 -6.12 -1.49
CA ILE A 251 -0.75 -5.09 -1.70
C ILE A 251 -1.31 -3.66 -1.64
N THR A 252 -2.63 -3.50 -1.58
CA THR A 252 -3.33 -2.24 -1.28
C THR A 252 -3.73 -2.16 0.18
N HIS A 253 -4.00 -0.94 0.65
CA HIS A 253 -4.49 -0.68 2.00
C HIS A 253 -5.76 0.16 1.92
N ASP A 254 -6.89 -0.37 2.38
CA ASP A 254 -8.19 0.24 2.15
C ASP A 254 -8.30 1.65 2.76
N HIS A 255 -8.78 2.61 1.97
CA HIS A 255 -9.10 3.95 2.44
C HIS A 255 -10.53 4.01 3.00
N THR A 256 -10.80 3.23 4.05
CA THR A 256 -12.07 3.23 4.79
C THR A 256 -11.90 3.71 6.22
N LEU A 257 -12.98 4.20 6.82
CA LEU A 257 -12.99 4.62 8.23
C LEU A 257 -12.64 3.45 9.14
N VAL A 258 -13.16 2.26 8.86
CA VAL A 258 -12.90 1.06 9.67
C VAL A 258 -11.45 0.61 9.56
N GLN A 259 -10.83 0.70 8.38
CA GLN A 259 -9.41 0.41 8.23
C GLN A 259 -8.56 1.36 9.08
N SER A 260 -8.88 2.67 9.09
CA SER A 260 -8.20 3.63 9.96
C SER A 260 -8.38 3.30 11.46
N MET A 261 -9.57 2.85 11.87
CA MET A 261 -9.80 2.42 13.26
C MET A 261 -9.00 1.16 13.62
N VAL A 262 -8.82 0.23 12.68
CA VAL A 262 -7.97 -0.96 12.87
C VAL A 262 -6.51 -0.54 13.02
N ASP A 263 -6.02 0.34 12.15
CA ASP A 263 -4.64 0.84 12.17
C ASP A 263 -4.32 1.59 13.47
N GLU A 264 -5.30 2.33 14.01
CA GLU A 264 -5.24 3.02 15.30
C GLU A 264 -5.38 2.07 16.51
N GLY A 265 -5.68 0.78 16.30
CA GLY A 265 -5.91 -0.22 17.34
C GLY A 265 -7.21 0.00 18.13
N ARG A 266 -8.18 0.72 17.56
CA ARG A 266 -9.48 1.02 18.18
C ARG A 266 -10.48 -0.12 18.05
N ILE A 267 -10.37 -0.89 16.96
CA ILE A 267 -11.15 -2.11 16.71
C ILE A 267 -10.22 -3.18 16.13
N THR A 268 -10.64 -4.43 16.23
CA THR A 268 -9.97 -5.56 15.58
C THR A 268 -10.37 -5.70 14.09
N PRO A 269 -9.56 -6.36 13.26
CA PRO A 269 -9.93 -6.67 11.88
C PRO A 269 -11.26 -7.45 11.78
N GLU A 270 -11.51 -8.34 12.73
CA GLU A 270 -12.76 -9.12 12.77
C GLU A 270 -13.98 -8.24 13.08
N GLU A 271 -13.83 -7.27 13.98
CA GLU A 271 -14.90 -6.30 14.29
C GLU A 271 -15.21 -5.39 13.09
N ALA A 272 -14.18 -5.01 12.32
CA ALA A 272 -14.32 -4.14 11.14
C ALA A 272 -15.29 -4.72 10.10
N LEU A 273 -15.28 -6.04 9.88
CA LEU A 273 -16.16 -6.73 8.92
C LEU A 273 -17.65 -6.55 9.22
N SER A 274 -18.01 -6.42 10.49
CA SER A 274 -19.40 -6.27 10.94
C SER A 274 -19.79 -4.84 11.28
N HIS A 275 -18.85 -3.90 11.16
CA HIS A 275 -19.06 -2.52 11.60
C HIS A 275 -20.12 -1.80 10.73
N PRO A 276 -21.01 -1.00 11.33
CA PRO A 276 -22.05 -0.28 10.58
C PRO A 276 -21.53 0.69 9.52
N GLN A 277 -20.32 1.22 9.72
CA GLN A 277 -19.67 2.18 8.83
C GLN A 277 -18.54 1.55 8.00
N ARG A 278 -18.58 0.23 7.75
CA ARG A 278 -17.51 -0.48 7.03
C ARG A 278 -17.26 0.03 5.60
N SER A 279 -18.31 0.47 4.91
CA SER A 279 -18.25 1.01 3.55
C SER A 279 -18.03 2.54 3.51
N LEU A 280 -17.72 3.18 4.64
CA LEU A 280 -17.48 4.62 4.66
C LEU A 280 -16.04 4.91 4.21
N LEU A 281 -15.89 5.38 2.97
CA LEU A 281 -14.61 5.78 2.39
C LEU A 281 -14.05 7.05 3.06
N THR A 282 -12.74 7.04 3.33
CA THR A 282 -11.98 8.23 3.75
C THR A 282 -11.30 8.93 2.58
N ARG A 283 -11.05 8.21 1.48
CA ARG A 283 -10.53 8.76 0.22
C ARG A 283 -11.26 8.18 -0.99
N ALA A 284 -11.56 9.04 -1.95
CA ALA A 284 -12.26 8.70 -3.19
C ALA A 284 -12.06 9.80 -4.24
N LEU A 285 -12.31 9.48 -5.51
CA LEU A 285 -12.44 10.48 -6.56
C LEU A 285 -13.88 10.98 -6.58
N GLY A 286 -14.11 12.19 -6.09
CA GLY A 286 -15.45 12.79 -6.05
C GLY A 286 -15.38 14.22 -5.57
N GLN A 287 -16.47 14.97 -5.71
CA GLN A 287 -16.56 16.29 -5.09
C GLN A 287 -16.53 16.12 -3.55
N GLY A 288 -15.87 17.05 -2.86
CA GLY A 288 -15.76 17.04 -1.39
C GLY A 288 -14.89 15.93 -0.77
N ALA A 289 -14.44 14.93 -1.53
CA ALA A 289 -13.61 13.83 -1.04
C ALA A 289 -12.11 14.16 -1.07
N ASP A 290 -11.33 13.51 -0.19
CA ASP A 290 -9.88 13.48 -0.30
C ASP A 290 -9.49 12.55 -1.47
N GLY A 291 -8.96 13.14 -2.54
CA GLY A 291 -8.55 12.44 -3.75
C GLY A 291 -7.07 12.05 -3.80
N THR A 292 -6.36 12.07 -2.66
CA THR A 292 -4.92 11.77 -2.62
C THR A 292 -4.67 10.26 -2.86
N PRO A 293 -3.95 9.85 -3.92
CA PRO A 293 -3.64 8.45 -4.19
C PRO A 293 -2.48 7.90 -3.36
N ASP A 294 -2.56 6.60 -3.09
CA ASP A 294 -1.39 5.79 -2.76
C ASP A 294 -0.71 5.34 -4.08
N LEU A 295 0.56 5.71 -4.26
CA LEU A 295 1.37 5.36 -5.42
C LEU A 295 2.55 4.46 -5.02
N ARG A 296 2.71 3.30 -5.66
CA ARG A 296 3.78 2.33 -5.33
C ARG A 296 4.37 1.68 -6.57
N LEU A 297 5.65 1.33 -6.52
CA LEU A 297 6.31 0.48 -7.53
C LEU A 297 6.45 -0.94 -6.99
N HIS A 298 6.20 -1.92 -7.85
CA HIS A 298 6.33 -3.34 -7.58
C HIS A 298 7.16 -4.01 -8.69
N ASP A 299 8.08 -4.88 -8.27
CA ASP A 299 8.81 -5.73 -9.21
C ASP A 299 7.97 -6.96 -9.57
N ALA A 300 7.85 -7.19 -10.87
CA ALA A 300 7.13 -8.33 -11.42
C ALA A 300 8.07 -9.51 -11.64
N GLN A 301 7.63 -10.70 -11.28
CA GLN A 301 8.34 -11.95 -11.48
C GLN A 301 7.52 -12.89 -12.35
N HIS A 302 8.21 -13.71 -13.13
CA HIS A 302 7.56 -14.78 -13.89
C HIS A 302 6.75 -15.67 -12.94
N GLY A 303 5.49 -15.91 -13.29
CA GLY A 303 4.56 -16.73 -12.51
C GLY A 303 3.78 -15.97 -11.44
N ASP A 304 4.00 -14.66 -11.28
CA ASP A 304 3.12 -13.83 -10.48
C ASP A 304 1.72 -13.78 -11.10
N ARG A 305 0.71 -13.79 -10.24
CA ARG A 305 -0.67 -13.55 -10.62
C ARG A 305 -1.24 -12.41 -9.78
N TYR A 306 -1.77 -11.40 -10.46
CA TYR A 306 -2.42 -10.25 -9.84
C TYR A 306 -3.95 -10.37 -9.98
N LEU A 307 -4.66 -9.99 -8.92
CA LEU A 307 -6.11 -9.82 -8.90
C LEU A 307 -6.40 -8.39 -8.44
N LEU A 308 -7.09 -7.60 -9.27
CA LEU A 308 -7.72 -6.36 -8.85
C LEU A 308 -9.21 -6.62 -8.72
N CYS A 309 -9.84 -6.17 -7.64
CA CYS A 309 -11.28 -6.34 -7.46
C CYS A 309 -11.93 -5.20 -6.67
N SER A 310 -13.21 -4.93 -6.94
CA SER A 310 -14.03 -4.05 -6.10
C SER A 310 -14.38 -4.72 -4.76
N ASP A 311 -15.02 -3.96 -3.87
CA ASP A 311 -15.43 -4.44 -2.56
C ASP A 311 -16.52 -5.53 -2.68
N GLY A 312 -17.31 -5.53 -3.75
CA GLY A 312 -18.33 -6.53 -4.03
C GLY A 312 -17.80 -7.95 -4.25
N LEU A 313 -16.50 -8.12 -4.52
CA LEU A 313 -15.83 -9.41 -4.39
C LEU A 313 -15.28 -9.61 -2.98
N SER A 314 -14.42 -8.68 -2.54
CA SER A 314 -13.55 -8.88 -1.37
C SER A 314 -14.26 -8.80 -0.01
N THR A 315 -15.46 -8.22 0.04
CA THR A 315 -16.30 -8.14 1.24
C THR A 315 -17.08 -9.44 1.48
N VAL A 316 -17.38 -10.19 0.41
CA VAL A 316 -18.27 -11.35 0.47
C VAL A 316 -17.51 -12.66 0.32
N VAL A 317 -16.47 -12.70 -0.51
CA VAL A 317 -15.65 -13.90 -0.73
C VAL A 317 -14.47 -13.90 0.24
N PRO A 318 -14.34 -14.92 1.13
CA PRO A 318 -13.19 -15.05 2.00
C PRO A 318 -11.86 -15.18 1.24
N GLY A 319 -10.78 -14.64 1.81
CA GLY A 319 -9.45 -14.67 1.19
C GLY A 319 -8.94 -16.09 0.89
N GLU A 320 -9.33 -17.09 1.69
CA GLU A 320 -9.00 -18.50 1.45
C GLU A 320 -9.66 -19.05 0.18
N ASP A 321 -10.88 -18.63 -0.11
CA ASP A 321 -11.59 -19.03 -1.34
C ASP A 321 -11.03 -18.29 -2.55
N ILE A 322 -10.67 -17.00 -2.40
CA ILE A 322 -9.95 -16.24 -3.43
C ILE A 322 -8.63 -16.94 -3.78
N LEU A 323 -7.82 -17.30 -2.77
CA LEU A 323 -6.58 -18.04 -2.95
C LEU A 323 -6.82 -19.36 -3.70
N ARG A 324 -7.83 -20.14 -3.28
CA ARG A 324 -8.17 -21.40 -3.95
C ARG A 324 -8.48 -21.20 -5.43
N VAL A 325 -9.35 -20.25 -5.77
CA VAL A 325 -9.72 -19.98 -7.18
C VAL A 325 -8.51 -19.51 -7.99
N LEU A 326 -7.70 -18.61 -7.44
CA LEU A 326 -6.48 -18.12 -8.10
C LEU A 326 -5.43 -19.23 -8.31
N ALA A 327 -5.37 -20.24 -7.43
CA ALA A 327 -4.44 -21.35 -7.52
C ALA A 327 -4.91 -22.48 -8.46
N GLU A 328 -6.21 -22.75 -8.52
CA GLU A 328 -6.78 -23.88 -9.26
C GLU A 328 -7.06 -23.59 -10.74
N THR A 329 -7.42 -22.34 -11.06
CA THR A 329 -7.73 -21.92 -12.44
C THR A 329 -6.47 -21.57 -13.21
N ARG A 330 -6.42 -21.84 -14.52
CA ARG A 330 -5.22 -21.60 -15.33
C ARG A 330 -5.28 -20.33 -16.17
N GLU A 331 -6.44 -20.07 -16.78
CA GLU A 331 -6.62 -18.94 -17.69
C GLU A 331 -7.31 -17.77 -16.96
N PRO A 332 -6.82 -16.52 -17.11
CA PRO A 332 -7.42 -15.35 -16.46
C PRO A 332 -8.93 -15.23 -16.67
N ASP A 333 -9.40 -15.54 -17.88
CA ASP A 333 -10.82 -15.56 -18.25
C ASP A 333 -11.66 -16.54 -17.44
N GLU A 334 -11.11 -17.73 -17.15
CA GLU A 334 -11.75 -18.73 -16.29
C GLU A 334 -11.78 -18.24 -14.85
N THR A 335 -10.67 -17.66 -14.38
CA THR A 335 -10.51 -17.12 -13.03
C THR A 335 -11.53 -16.03 -12.73
N VAL A 336 -11.65 -15.00 -13.58
CA VAL A 336 -12.61 -13.90 -13.34
C VAL A 336 -14.05 -14.39 -13.32
N ARG A 337 -14.41 -15.35 -14.19
CA ARG A 337 -15.75 -15.96 -14.20
C ARG A 337 -16.01 -16.78 -12.93
N ALA A 338 -15.02 -17.53 -12.45
CA ALA A 338 -15.15 -18.31 -11.23
C ALA A 338 -15.31 -17.42 -9.99
N LEU A 339 -14.55 -16.31 -9.90
CA LEU A 339 -14.65 -15.34 -8.81
C LEU A 339 -16.02 -14.65 -8.77
N VAL A 340 -16.51 -14.17 -9.91
CA VAL A 340 -17.85 -13.57 -10.01
C VAL A 340 -18.95 -14.58 -9.68
N ALA A 341 -18.84 -15.82 -10.19
CA ALA A 341 -19.80 -16.87 -9.88
C ALA A 341 -19.83 -17.21 -8.38
N LEU A 342 -18.68 -17.15 -7.70
CA LEU A 342 -18.58 -17.37 -6.27
C LEU A 342 -19.27 -16.24 -5.48
N ALA A 343 -19.02 -14.98 -5.84
CA ALA A 343 -19.69 -13.81 -5.23
C ALA A 343 -21.22 -13.86 -5.43
N ASN A 344 -21.67 -14.24 -6.63
CA ASN A 344 -23.10 -14.40 -6.92
C ASN A 344 -23.71 -15.61 -6.19
N GLY A 345 -22.94 -16.68 -5.97
CA GLY A 345 -23.38 -17.88 -5.24
C GLY A 345 -23.73 -17.61 -3.76
N ILE A 346 -23.15 -16.57 -3.16
CA ILE A 346 -23.45 -16.09 -1.80
C ILE A 346 -24.47 -14.94 -1.76
N GLY A 347 -25.13 -14.69 -2.90
CA GLY A 347 -26.26 -13.77 -3.00
C GLY A 347 -25.98 -12.50 -3.81
N GLY A 348 -24.74 -12.24 -4.24
CA GLY A 348 -24.38 -11.10 -5.10
C GLY A 348 -24.95 -9.76 -4.64
N PRO A 349 -24.64 -9.31 -3.40
CA PRO A 349 -25.27 -8.13 -2.81
C PRO A 349 -24.83 -6.81 -3.45
N ASP A 350 -23.73 -6.83 -4.21
CA ASP A 350 -23.15 -5.66 -4.87
C ASP A 350 -22.69 -5.96 -6.30
N ASN A 351 -22.30 -4.90 -7.02
CA ASN A 351 -21.56 -4.99 -8.27
C ASN A 351 -20.19 -5.65 -8.03
N VAL A 352 -19.69 -6.36 -9.03
CA VAL A 352 -18.42 -7.09 -8.94
C VAL A 352 -17.55 -6.78 -10.14
N GLY A 353 -16.60 -5.86 -9.96
CA GLY A 353 -15.49 -5.60 -10.85
C GLY A 353 -14.28 -6.49 -10.51
N CYS A 354 -13.74 -7.21 -11.49
CA CYS A 354 -12.65 -8.14 -11.29
C CYS A 354 -11.70 -8.13 -12.50
N VAL A 355 -10.39 -8.02 -12.25
CA VAL A 355 -9.34 -8.12 -13.26
C VAL A 355 -8.28 -9.10 -12.77
N VAL A 356 -7.89 -10.05 -13.62
CA VAL A 356 -6.81 -11.00 -13.33
C VAL A 356 -5.72 -10.84 -14.39
N ALA A 357 -4.46 -10.85 -13.96
CA ALA A 357 -3.31 -10.81 -14.84
C ALA A 357 -2.22 -11.80 -14.41
N ASP A 358 -1.75 -12.61 -15.36
CA ASP A 358 -0.64 -13.56 -15.21
C ASP A 358 0.62 -12.99 -15.82
N VAL A 359 1.69 -12.89 -15.03
CA VAL A 359 3.01 -12.53 -15.53
C VAL A 359 3.68 -13.75 -16.15
N MET A 360 4.01 -13.65 -17.43
CA MET A 360 4.64 -14.72 -18.19
C MET A 360 5.82 -14.21 -19.02
N GLU A 361 6.73 -15.12 -19.38
CA GLU A 361 7.76 -14.84 -20.37
C GLU A 361 7.12 -14.78 -21.76
N LEU A 362 7.39 -13.72 -22.51
CA LEU A 362 7.04 -13.67 -23.93
C LEU A 362 7.93 -14.67 -24.68
N GLN A 363 7.29 -15.52 -25.49
CA GLN A 363 8.01 -16.36 -26.45
C GLN A 363 8.29 -15.55 -27.71
N GLU A 364 9.51 -15.66 -28.25
CA GLU A 364 9.96 -14.96 -29.47
C GLU A 364 9.11 -15.25 -30.70
#